data_AF-A0A3P5YEF9-F1
#
_entry.id   AF-A0A3P5YEF9-F1
#
_cell.length_a   1.000
_cell.length_b   1.000
_cell.length_c   1.000
_cell.angle_alpha   90.00
_cell.angle_beta   90.00
_cell.angle_gamma   90.00
#
_symmetry.space_group_name_H-M   'P 1'
#
loop_
_entity.id
_entity.type
_entity.pdbx_description
1 polymer ?
#
loop_
_entity_poly.entity_id
_entity_poly.type
_entity_poly.pdbx_seq_one_letter_code
_entity_poly.pdbx_strand_id
1 'polypeptide(L)'
;MSVTAKVTTSPLPLSSAMTVAFGLRALIFLRQYLFLSSLIFHDCFKPQEMTDIMKDFDEPGHLAPTGLFLAGLKYMVIQGEPGAVIRGKKGAGGITIKKTGQSMVFGLYEEPVTPGQCNMVVERLGDYLVEQDL
;
A
#
# COMPACT_ATOMS: atom_id res chain seq x y z
N MET A 1 -18.06 21.62 -1.49
CA MET A 1 -17.36 21.88 -0.21
C MET A 1 -15.94 21.37 -0.35
N SER A 2 -15.00 22.29 -0.54
CA SER A 2 -13.58 21.98 -0.73
C SER A 2 -13.01 21.55 0.61
N VAL A 3 -12.67 20.27 0.78
CA VAL A 3 -12.06 19.77 2.01
C VAL A 3 -10.56 20.07 1.93
N THR A 4 -10.18 21.20 2.53
CA THR A 4 -8.79 21.61 2.71
C THR A 4 -8.06 20.55 3.54
N ALA A 5 -7.06 19.91 2.94
CA ALA A 5 -6.11 19.05 3.65
C ALA A 5 -5.40 19.88 4.72
N LYS A 6 -5.61 19.56 5.99
CA LYS A 6 -4.86 20.18 7.08
C LYS A 6 -3.61 19.35 7.33
N VAL A 7 -2.54 19.71 6.63
CA VAL A 7 -1.18 19.20 6.88
C VAL A 7 -0.72 19.80 8.20
N THR A 8 -0.86 19.08 9.31
CA THR A 8 -0.29 19.49 10.58
C THR A 8 1.21 19.24 10.58
N THR A 9 1.98 20.28 10.23
CA THR A 9 3.44 20.31 10.39
C THR A 9 3.76 20.69 11.84
N SER A 10 4.06 19.73 12.70
CA SER A 10 4.71 19.99 14.00
C SER A 10 6.23 20.05 13.82
N PRO A 11 6.96 20.95 14.51
CA PRO A 11 8.38 21.16 14.30
C PRO A 11 9.21 20.18 15.13
N LEU A 12 9.34 18.93 14.69
CA LEU A 12 10.23 17.92 15.28
C LEU A 12 10.85 17.04 14.16
N PRO A 13 12.04 16.44 14.40
CA PRO A 13 13.05 16.23 13.36
C PRO A 13 12.64 15.19 12.32
N LEU A 14 13.15 15.38 11.09
CA LEU A 14 13.03 14.50 9.90
C LEU A 14 13.07 13.00 10.27
N SER A 15 11.90 12.39 10.48
CA SER A 15 11.75 10.94 10.68
C SER A 15 10.28 10.47 10.63
N SER A 16 9.30 11.36 10.73
CA SER A 16 7.92 10.95 11.01
C SER A 16 7.11 10.69 9.73
N ALA A 17 6.83 9.41 9.47
CA ALA A 17 5.88 8.94 8.48
C ALA A 17 4.51 9.64 8.60
N MET A 18 3.97 10.05 7.47
CA MET A 18 2.70 10.76 7.35
C MET A 18 1.54 9.75 7.37
N THR A 19 0.84 9.64 8.51
CA THR A 19 -0.37 8.81 8.64
C THR A 19 -1.59 9.63 8.22
N VAL A 20 -2.19 9.31 7.07
CA VAL A 20 -3.49 9.86 6.65
C VAL A 20 -4.59 8.86 7.01
N ALA A 21 -5.35 9.16 8.07
CA ALA A 21 -6.46 8.33 8.53
C ALA A 21 -7.79 8.81 7.94
N PHE A 22 -8.34 8.08 6.95
CA PHE A 22 -9.74 8.19 6.51
C PHE A 22 -10.16 6.91 5.79
N GLY A 23 -10.85 5.97 6.46
CA GLY A 23 -11.50 4.78 5.85
C GLY A 23 -10.61 3.81 5.05
N LEU A 24 -9.36 4.17 4.83
CA LEU A 24 -8.33 3.53 4.05
C LEU A 24 -7.23 3.16 5.05
N ARG A 25 -6.99 1.86 5.23
CA ARG A 25 -5.84 1.42 6.04
C ARG A 25 -4.62 1.44 5.12
N ALA A 26 -3.85 2.53 5.19
CA ALA A 26 -2.57 2.63 4.52
C ALA A 26 -1.47 2.03 5.41
N LEU A 27 -0.70 1.07 4.88
CA LEU A 27 0.49 0.53 5.54
C LEU A 27 1.71 0.92 4.70
N ILE A 28 2.70 1.56 5.32
CA ILE A 28 3.96 1.93 4.68
C ILE A 28 5.04 1.00 5.24
N PHE A 29 5.63 0.18 4.38
CA PHE A 29 6.74 -0.68 4.76
C PHE A 29 8.06 -0.02 4.35
N LEU A 30 8.79 0.56 5.31
CA LEU A 30 10.16 1.04 5.12
C LEU A 30 11.15 -0.08 5.50
N ARG A 31 12.19 -0.26 4.68
CA ARG A 31 13.20 -1.34 4.76
C ARG A 31 13.90 -1.53 6.13
N GLN A 32 13.70 -0.63 7.10
CA GLN A 32 14.28 -0.70 8.45
C GLN A 32 13.26 -0.52 9.59
N TYR A 33 12.03 -0.03 9.36
CA TYR A 33 11.06 0.24 10.44
C TYR A 33 9.60 -0.01 10.00
N LEU A 34 8.96 -0.98 10.66
CA LEU A 34 7.53 -1.26 10.57
C LEU A 34 6.76 -0.16 11.32
N PHE A 35 6.26 0.86 10.63
CA PHE A 35 5.38 1.86 11.25
C PHE A 35 3.93 1.32 11.28
N LEU A 36 3.56 0.83 12.46
CA LEU A 36 2.22 0.35 12.81
C LEU A 36 1.16 1.44 12.63
N SER A 37 0.08 1.12 11.91
CA SER A 37 -1.24 1.67 12.21
C SER A 37 -2.13 0.59 12.86
N SER A 38 -2.43 0.83 14.14
CA SER A 38 -3.35 0.15 15.06
C SER A 38 -3.12 -1.36 15.33
N LEU A 39 -2.38 -1.66 16.40
CA LEU A 39 -2.58 -2.73 17.42
C LEU A 39 -3.06 -4.15 17.03
N ILE A 40 -3.12 -4.53 15.75
CA ILE A 40 -3.61 -5.85 15.27
C ILE A 40 -2.60 -6.52 14.31
N PHE A 41 -1.51 -5.83 13.94
CA PHE A 41 -0.62 -6.28 12.86
C PHE A 41 0.63 -7.06 13.29
N HIS A 42 0.75 -7.44 14.57
CA HIS A 42 2.01 -7.96 15.11
C HIS A 42 2.33 -9.42 14.73
N ASP A 43 1.39 -10.19 14.17
CA ASP A 43 1.59 -11.62 13.82
C ASP A 43 1.09 -12.02 12.42
N CYS A 44 0.71 -11.06 11.56
CA CYS A 44 -0.19 -11.40 10.44
C CYS A 44 0.48 -11.66 9.08
N PHE A 45 1.66 -11.12 8.79
CA PHE A 45 2.27 -11.26 7.46
C PHE A 45 3.33 -12.35 7.42
N LYS A 46 3.21 -13.26 6.44
CA LYS A 46 4.26 -14.25 6.22
C LYS A 46 5.40 -13.60 5.40
N PRO A 47 6.67 -13.85 5.74
CA PRO A 47 7.80 -13.34 4.93
C PRO A 47 7.74 -13.74 3.46
N GLN A 48 7.13 -14.90 3.18
CA GLN A 48 6.86 -15.39 1.83
C GLN A 48 5.94 -14.46 1.04
N GLU A 49 4.87 -13.93 1.66
CA GLU A 49 3.92 -13.01 1.02
C GLU A 49 4.64 -11.76 0.51
N MET A 50 5.53 -11.18 1.34
CA MET A 50 6.33 -10.01 0.95
C MET A 50 7.34 -10.33 -0.14
N THR A 51 7.95 -11.52 -0.08
CA THR A 51 8.90 -11.98 -1.10
C THR A 51 8.22 -12.14 -2.46
N ASP A 52 7.01 -12.69 -2.50
CA ASP A 52 6.27 -12.91 -3.74
C ASP A 52 5.76 -11.58 -4.33
N ILE A 53 5.39 -10.62 -3.49
CA ILE A 53 5.06 -9.24 -3.91
C ILE A 53 6.28 -8.56 -4.55
N MET A 54 7.44 -8.65 -3.91
CA MET A 54 8.68 -8.09 -4.46
C MET A 54 9.05 -8.72 -5.80
N LYS A 55 8.90 -10.05 -5.91
CA LYS A 55 9.11 -10.76 -7.18
C LYS A 55 8.14 -10.31 -8.27
N ASP A 56 6.87 -10.06 -7.97
CA ASP A 56 5.92 -9.59 -8.99
C ASP A 56 6.24 -8.17 -9.49
N PHE A 57 6.87 -7.33 -8.67
CA PHE A 57 7.41 -6.06 -9.16
C PHE A 57 8.61 -6.24 -10.09
N ASP A 58 9.46 -7.24 -9.85
CA ASP A 58 10.64 -7.51 -10.68
C ASP A 58 10.27 -8.34 -11.94
N GLU A 59 9.27 -9.21 -11.83
CA GLU A 59 8.71 -10.09 -12.87
C GLU A 59 7.17 -9.92 -12.94
N PRO A 60 6.68 -8.90 -13.68
CA PRO A 60 5.26 -8.60 -13.77
C PRO A 60 4.42 -9.81 -14.20
N GLY A 61 3.49 -10.23 -13.33
CA GLY A 61 2.60 -11.37 -13.58
C GLY A 61 2.95 -12.63 -12.80
N HIS A 62 4.02 -12.63 -12.01
CA HIS A 62 4.39 -13.70 -11.08
C HIS A 62 3.22 -14.13 -10.17
N LEU A 63 2.45 -13.16 -9.66
CA LEU A 63 1.32 -13.39 -8.75
C LEU A 63 -0.01 -13.68 -9.47
N ALA A 64 -0.12 -13.45 -10.79
CA ALA A 64 -1.36 -13.69 -11.53
C ALA A 64 -1.88 -15.15 -11.44
N PRO A 65 -1.04 -16.21 -11.58
CA PRO A 65 -1.51 -17.59 -11.49
C PRO A 65 -1.81 -18.06 -10.06
N THR A 66 -1.06 -17.60 -9.06
CA THR A 66 -1.16 -18.05 -7.67
C THR A 66 -2.14 -17.22 -6.85
N GLY A 67 -2.28 -15.94 -7.18
CA GLY A 67 -3.01 -14.91 -6.44
C GLY A 67 -2.11 -14.16 -5.45
N LEU A 68 -2.46 -12.92 -5.16
CA LEU A 68 -1.79 -12.09 -4.16
C LEU A 68 -2.27 -12.52 -2.77
N PHE A 69 -1.37 -13.01 -1.93
CA PHE A 69 -1.67 -13.31 -0.54
C PHE A 69 -1.18 -12.19 0.35
N LEU A 70 -2.05 -11.72 1.24
CA LEU A 70 -1.67 -10.78 2.27
C LEU A 70 -2.45 -11.11 3.55
N ALA A 71 -1.73 -11.36 4.65
CA ALA A 71 -2.33 -11.71 5.92
C ALA A 71 -3.21 -12.98 5.85
N GLY A 72 -2.80 -13.96 5.05
CA GLY A 72 -3.58 -15.17 4.79
C GLY A 72 -4.84 -14.97 3.92
N LEU A 73 -5.12 -13.75 3.47
CA LEU A 73 -6.23 -13.46 2.55
C LEU A 73 -5.72 -13.51 1.11
N LYS A 74 -6.42 -14.28 0.27
CA LYS A 74 -6.17 -14.34 -1.17
C LYS A 74 -6.93 -13.24 -1.90
N TYR A 75 -6.20 -12.44 -2.68
CA TYR A 75 -6.71 -11.45 -3.62
C TYR A 75 -6.46 -11.93 -5.05
N MET A 76 -7.43 -11.73 -5.93
CA MET A 76 -7.25 -11.94 -7.36
C MET A 76 -6.46 -10.75 -7.92
N VAL A 77 -5.32 -11.03 -8.54
CA VAL A 77 -4.52 -9.99 -9.20
C VAL A 77 -5.31 -9.45 -10.39
N ILE A 78 -5.40 -8.13 -10.47
CA ILE A 78 -6.03 -7.41 -11.58
C ILE A 78 -4.99 -6.49 -12.24
N GLN A 79 -5.36 -5.87 -13.35
CA GLN A 79 -4.45 -5.01 -14.11
C GLN A 79 -3.85 -3.89 -13.24
N GLY A 80 -2.54 -3.99 -13.03
CA GLY A 80 -1.68 -3.02 -12.36
C GLY A 80 -0.88 -2.16 -13.34
N GLU A 81 0.20 -1.60 -12.85
CA GLU A 81 1.27 -1.00 -13.66
C GLU A 81 2.54 -1.84 -13.50
N PRO A 82 3.09 -2.41 -14.59
CA PRO A 82 4.28 -3.26 -14.51
C PRO A 82 5.44 -2.56 -13.79
N GLY A 83 5.98 -3.19 -12.75
CA GLY A 83 7.10 -2.67 -11.97
C GLY A 83 6.79 -1.52 -11.00
N ALA A 84 5.57 -0.96 -11.03
CA ALA A 84 5.20 0.20 -10.22
C ALA A 84 4.01 -0.08 -9.29
N VAL A 85 2.93 -0.70 -9.80
CA VAL A 85 1.67 -0.87 -9.06
C VAL A 85 1.13 -2.28 -9.21
N ILE A 86 0.86 -2.95 -8.10
CA ILE A 86 0.13 -4.21 -8.05
C ILE A 86 -1.27 -3.93 -7.50
N ARG A 87 -2.29 -4.52 -8.14
CA ARG A 87 -3.68 -4.38 -7.72
C ARG A 87 -4.29 -5.76 -7.49
N GLY A 88 -5.03 -5.88 -6.39
CA GLY A 88 -5.75 -7.10 -6.02
C GLY A 88 -7.21 -6.81 -5.71
N LYS A 89 -8.10 -7.74 -6.03
CA LYS A 89 -9.53 -7.68 -5.70
C LYS A 89 -9.96 -8.89 -4.89
N LYS A 90 -10.81 -8.68 -3.89
CA LYS A 90 -11.45 -9.73 -3.09
C LYS A 90 -12.89 -9.33 -2.77
N GLY A 91 -13.84 -9.90 -3.49
CA GLY A 91 -15.26 -9.56 -3.33
C GLY A 91 -15.53 -8.08 -3.65
N ALA A 92 -16.13 -7.37 -2.69
CA ALA A 92 -16.41 -5.93 -2.78
C ALA A 92 -15.20 -5.04 -2.43
N GLY A 93 -14.17 -5.61 -1.79
CA GLY A 93 -12.94 -4.91 -1.42
C GLY A 93 -11.75 -5.28 -2.29
N GLY A 94 -10.60 -4.74 -1.93
CA GLY A 94 -9.35 -5.05 -2.60
C GLY A 94 -8.16 -4.34 -2.00
N ILE A 95 -7.07 -4.38 -2.74
CA ILE A 95 -5.79 -3.84 -2.34
C ILE A 95 -5.08 -3.19 -3.53
N THR A 96 -4.38 -2.09 -3.26
CA THR A 96 -3.45 -1.45 -4.18
C THR A 96 -2.11 -1.36 -3.49
N ILE A 97 -1.04 -1.75 -4.18
CA ILE A 97 0.33 -1.72 -3.67
C ILE A 97 1.17 -0.91 -4.66
N LYS A 98 1.77 0.19 -4.22
CA LYS A 98 2.69 1.02 -5.01
C LYS A 98 4.11 0.83 -4.49
N LYS A 99 5.04 0.46 -5.38
CA LYS A 99 6.47 0.40 -5.10
C LYS A 99 7.06 1.81 -5.16
N THR A 100 7.90 2.14 -4.19
CA THR A 100 8.73 3.35 -4.18
C THR A 100 10.21 2.95 -4.20
N GLY A 101 11.13 3.90 -4.07
CA GLY A 101 12.57 3.60 -4.11
C GLY A 101 13.03 2.72 -2.95
N GLN A 102 12.53 2.98 -1.74
CA GLN A 102 12.94 2.31 -0.50
C GLN A 102 11.76 1.75 0.32
N SER A 103 10.52 1.93 -0.16
CA SER A 103 9.32 1.52 0.55
C SER A 103 8.23 0.96 -0.37
N MET A 104 7.19 0.40 0.26
CA MET A 104 5.95 0.02 -0.43
C MET A 104 4.77 0.62 0.31
N VAL A 105 3.83 1.19 -0.45
CA VAL A 105 2.58 1.74 0.06
C VAL A 105 1.45 0.76 -0.25
N PHE A 106 0.83 0.22 0.79
CA PHE A 106 -0.33 -0.65 0.68
C PHE A 106 -1.58 0.15 1.02
N GLY A 107 -2.60 0.11 0.17
CA GLY A 107 -3.94 0.60 0.49
C GLY A 107 -4.94 -0.54 0.39
N LEU A 108 -5.57 -0.85 1.51
CA LEU A 108 -6.71 -1.77 1.58
C LEU A 108 -8.00 -0.96 1.53
N TYR A 109 -8.94 -1.39 0.68
CA TYR A 109 -10.24 -0.76 0.57
C TYR A 109 -11.37 -1.78 0.68
N GLU A 110 -12.47 -1.31 1.23
CA GLU A 110 -13.74 -2.03 1.36
C GLU A 110 -14.87 -1.04 1.02
N GLU A 111 -16.08 -1.55 0.79
CA GLU A 111 -17.25 -0.72 0.53
C GLU A 111 -17.48 0.27 1.71
N PRO A 112 -17.77 1.56 1.44
CA PRO A 112 -18.17 2.19 0.17
C PRO A 112 -17.01 2.72 -0.69
N VAL A 113 -15.75 2.44 -0.35
CA VAL A 113 -14.59 2.95 -1.08
C VAL A 113 -14.45 2.20 -2.41
N THR A 114 -14.42 2.95 -3.51
CA THR A 114 -14.24 2.37 -4.84
C THR A 114 -12.75 2.08 -5.12
N PRO A 115 -12.44 1.11 -6.01
CA PRO A 115 -11.07 0.81 -6.39
C PRO A 115 -10.30 2.04 -6.91
N GLY A 116 -10.97 2.91 -7.68
CA GLY A 116 -10.37 4.12 -8.23
C GLY A 116 -9.97 5.14 -7.17
N GLN A 117 -10.76 5.27 -6.09
CA GLN A 117 -10.41 6.14 -4.96
C GLN A 117 -9.18 5.61 -4.22
N CYS A 118 -9.11 4.30 -3.98
CA CYS A 118 -7.94 3.68 -3.35
C CYS A 118 -6.69 3.87 -4.19
N ASN A 119 -6.76 3.57 -5.49
CA ASN A 119 -5.66 3.77 -6.43
C ASN A 119 -5.12 5.19 -6.39
N MET A 120 -6.00 6.19 -6.50
CA MET A 120 -5.61 7.60 -6.46
C MET A 120 -4.85 7.96 -5.19
N VAL A 121 -5.26 7.49 -4.01
CA VAL A 121 -4.59 7.83 -2.76
C VAL A 121 -3.24 7.14 -2.63
N VAL A 122 -3.19 5.83 -2.93
CA VAL A 122 -1.97 5.02 -2.81
C VAL A 122 -0.91 5.46 -3.83
N GLU A 123 -1.31 5.70 -5.07
CA GLU A 123 -0.40 6.10 -6.14
C GLU A 123 0.14 7.51 -5.90
N ARG A 124 -0.72 8.48 -5.53
CA ARG A 124 -0.25 9.83 -5.19
C ARG A 124 0.70 9.85 -4.01
N LEU A 125 0.42 9.05 -2.98
CA LEU A 125 1.32 8.96 -1.82
C LEU A 125 2.65 8.32 -2.21
N GLY A 126 2.63 7.26 -3.02
CA GLY A 126 3.85 6.62 -3.50
C GLY A 126 4.66 7.50 -4.45
N ASP A 127 4.01 8.22 -5.37
CA ASP A 127 4.68 9.17 -6.26
C ASP A 127 5.34 10.29 -5.45
N TYR A 128 4.67 10.82 -4.43
CA TYR A 128 5.27 11.78 -3.50
C TYR A 128 6.50 11.20 -2.78
N LEU A 129 6.47 9.93 -2.35
CA LEU A 129 7.63 9.29 -1.73
C LEU A 129 8.78 9.10 -2.73
N VAL A 130 8.50 8.71 -3.97
CA VAL A 130 9.50 8.60 -5.03
C VAL A 130 10.14 9.95 -5.33
N GLU A 131 9.35 11.03 -5.40
CA GLU A 131 9.86 12.40 -5.58
C GLU A 131 10.77 12.86 -4.42
N GLN A 132 10.63 12.26 -3.24
CA GLN A 132 11.51 12.50 -2.09
C GLN A 132 12.68 11.50 -2.00
N ASP A 133 12.92 10.71 -3.05
CA ASP A 133 13.94 9.63 -3.11
C ASP A 133 13.76 8.52 -2.03
N LEU A 134 12.50 8.27 -1.64
CA LEU A 134 12.10 7.27 -0.64
C LEU A 134 11.31 6.09 -1.22
#